data_AF-D4JVM4-F1
#
_entry.id   AF-D4JVM4-F1
#
_cell.length_a   1.000
_cell.length_b   1.000
_cell.length_c   1.000
_cell.angle_alpha   90.00
_cell.angle_beta   90.00
_cell.angle_gamma   90.00
#
_symmetry.space_group_name_H-M   'P 1'
#
loop_
_entity.id
_entity.type
_entity.pdbx_description
1 polymer ?
#
loop_
_entity_poly.entity_id
_entity_poly.type
_entity_poly.pdbx_seq_one_letter_code
_entity_poly.pdbx_strand_id
1 'polypeptide(L)'
;MKVTVKKSRTRFIAIAAALICTLSLTACNSNGTSSQTESSNTVNSSVSADSSTDSSGSNNSYEAWSDEIVLSNIIPEVKGTVDHTYENTEEELWIKFSSVDDNQFKDYITACKDRGFTVEEESDSYKFEAFNGDGYKLELTHFSGGDSLSVELEAPMEMDEIIFPIGQAGKLVPKPKSTFGKINFEYDNNFCLYMGKTPKADYNAYVSACIDKGFTVDYSKSDTHFYAYNSDGWHLDLSYEGNNVMFIRVDPPRKSDDDDQSSDASKPETTNAPETSKPAEANASGLRSDFKEAMDNYESFMNDYVDFMKKYKANPTDLSLITDYATYISKYNELSQSFEKWNSSDMNDAEKAYYIEVQTRVNNKLLEAAQ
;
A
#
# COMPACT_ATOMS: atom_id res chain seq x y z
N MET A 1 9.55 16.72 10.10
CA MET A 1 8.25 16.01 10.17
C MET A 1 8.17 15.25 11.50
N LYS A 2 7.05 15.32 12.23
CA LYS A 2 6.77 14.37 13.31
C LYS A 2 6.22 13.08 12.69
N VAL A 3 7.07 12.07 12.51
CA VAL A 3 6.60 10.71 12.23
C VAL A 3 6.20 10.12 13.58
N THR A 4 4.88 9.99 13.82
CA THR A 4 4.35 9.38 15.04
C THR A 4 4.71 7.90 15.05
N VAL A 5 5.03 7.35 16.23
CA VAL A 5 5.48 5.95 16.36
C VAL A 5 4.47 4.97 15.74
N LYS A 6 3.16 5.22 15.95
CA LYS A 6 2.08 4.46 15.34
C LYS A 6 2.22 4.32 13.82
N LYS A 7 2.60 5.40 13.11
CA LYS A 7 2.82 5.40 11.65
C LYS A 7 4.09 4.63 11.25
N SER A 8 5.15 4.65 12.08
CA SER A 8 6.35 3.83 11.83
C SER A 8 6.06 2.34 12.01
N ARG A 9 5.36 1.93 13.08
CA ARG A 9 5.04 0.51 13.33
C ARG A 9 4.18 -0.09 12.22
N THR A 10 3.12 0.60 11.81
CA THR A 10 2.26 0.14 10.70
C THR A 10 3.07 -0.03 9.41
N ARG A 11 4.02 0.87 9.12
CA ARG A 11 4.89 0.75 7.93
C ARG A 11 5.83 -0.46 8.00
N PHE A 12 6.47 -0.70 9.15
CA PHE A 12 7.37 -1.86 9.29
C PHE A 12 6.63 -3.20 9.17
N ILE A 13 5.47 -3.33 9.82
CA ILE A 13 4.66 -4.55 9.75
C ILE A 13 4.12 -4.76 8.33
N ALA A 14 3.68 -3.70 7.64
CA ALA A 14 3.22 -3.78 6.25
C ALA A 14 4.33 -4.23 5.28
N ILE A 15 5.53 -3.66 5.39
CA ILE A 15 6.69 -4.07 4.57
C ILE A 15 7.02 -5.55 4.84
N ALA A 16 7.09 -5.95 6.11
CA ALA A 16 7.40 -7.34 6.48
C ALA A 16 6.35 -8.34 5.98
N ALA A 17 5.06 -7.98 6.02
CA ALA A 17 3.98 -8.79 5.48
C ALA A 17 4.05 -8.91 3.94
N ALA A 18 4.32 -7.81 3.23
CA ALA A 18 4.44 -7.81 1.77
C ALA A 18 5.57 -8.73 1.27
N LEU A 19 6.72 -8.74 1.96
CA LEU A 19 7.85 -9.62 1.65
C LEU A 19 7.54 -11.12 1.88
N ILE A 20 6.62 -11.45 2.79
CA ILE A 20 6.16 -12.83 3.01
C ILE A 20 5.16 -13.26 1.94
N CYS A 21 4.27 -12.36 1.53
CA CYS A 21 3.29 -12.65 0.46
C CYS A 21 3.98 -12.90 -0.89
N THR A 22 4.96 -12.08 -1.28
CA THR A 22 5.72 -12.27 -2.53
C THR A 22 6.50 -13.58 -2.57
N LEU A 23 7.13 -13.97 -1.45
CA LEU A 23 7.78 -15.27 -1.32
C LEU A 23 6.78 -16.45 -1.45
N SER A 24 5.60 -16.33 -0.84
CA SER A 24 4.55 -17.35 -0.91
C SER A 24 4.06 -17.59 -2.34
N LEU A 25 3.78 -16.51 -3.08
CA LEU A 25 3.30 -16.56 -4.47
C LEU A 25 4.37 -17.17 -5.40
N THR A 26 5.63 -16.77 -5.24
CA THR A 26 6.74 -17.27 -6.07
C THR A 26 7.00 -18.77 -5.85
N ALA A 27 6.82 -19.27 -4.62
CA ALA A 27 6.93 -20.68 -4.29
C ALA A 27 5.79 -21.55 -4.89
N CYS A 28 4.62 -20.96 -5.18
CA CYS A 28 3.54 -21.66 -5.87
C CYS A 28 3.77 -21.77 -7.39
N ASN A 29 4.40 -20.77 -8.02
CA ASN A 29 4.63 -20.76 -9.47
C ASN A 29 5.72 -21.73 -9.97
N SER A 30 6.66 -22.15 -9.10
CA SER A 30 7.80 -23.01 -9.50
C SER A 30 7.44 -24.46 -9.88
N ASN A 31 6.17 -24.86 -9.74
CA ASN A 31 5.67 -26.17 -10.21
C ASN A 31 5.11 -26.14 -11.65
N GLY A 32 5.21 -25.01 -12.36
CA GLY A 32 4.83 -24.89 -13.78
C GLY A 32 5.90 -25.40 -14.75
N THR A 33 5.53 -26.31 -15.66
CA THR A 33 6.45 -27.00 -16.58
C THR A 33 7.06 -26.08 -17.66
N SER A 34 8.39 -26.15 -17.85
CA SER A 34 9.10 -25.46 -18.92
C SER A 34 8.76 -25.95 -20.33
N SER A 35 8.69 -25.01 -21.28
CA SER A 35 9.03 -25.26 -22.69
C SER A 35 9.72 -24.03 -23.30
N GLN A 36 11.04 -24.10 -23.45
CA GLN A 36 11.81 -23.13 -24.24
C GLN A 36 11.67 -23.42 -25.73
N THR A 37 11.68 -22.37 -26.55
CA THR A 37 12.18 -22.42 -27.93
C THR A 37 12.98 -21.16 -28.22
N GLU A 38 14.29 -21.31 -28.36
CA GLU A 38 15.19 -20.27 -28.85
C GLU A 38 14.92 -19.97 -30.34
N SER A 39 15.23 -18.75 -30.77
CA SER A 39 15.62 -18.48 -32.16
C SER A 39 16.53 -17.25 -32.22
N SER A 40 17.81 -17.51 -32.42
CA SER A 40 18.85 -16.49 -32.54
C SER A 40 18.72 -15.68 -33.83
N ASN A 41 19.19 -14.43 -33.81
CA ASN A 41 19.93 -13.89 -34.96
C ASN A 41 20.89 -12.77 -34.53
N THR A 42 22.16 -12.93 -34.89
CA THR A 42 23.23 -11.96 -34.69
C THR A 42 23.43 -11.12 -35.94
N VAL A 43 23.62 -9.81 -35.79
CA VAL A 43 24.36 -9.02 -36.78
C VAL A 43 25.42 -8.19 -36.07
N ASN A 44 26.63 -8.27 -36.62
CA ASN A 44 27.87 -7.75 -36.08
C ASN A 44 28.16 -6.34 -36.60
N SER A 45 28.76 -5.46 -35.77
CA SER A 45 29.48 -4.26 -36.24
C SER A 45 30.51 -3.81 -35.21
N SER A 46 31.70 -3.44 -35.69
CA SER A 46 32.93 -3.52 -34.92
C SER A 46 33.57 -2.16 -34.57
N VAL A 47 33.89 -2.01 -33.28
CA VAL A 47 35.17 -1.51 -32.73
C VAL A 47 35.74 -0.17 -33.25
N SER A 48 35.86 0.80 -32.35
CA SER A 48 37.10 1.56 -32.11
C SER A 48 37.12 2.06 -30.67
N ALA A 49 38.31 2.15 -30.05
CA ALA A 49 38.47 2.19 -28.60
C ALA A 49 39.19 3.44 -28.09
N ASP A 50 39.16 3.57 -26.76
CA ASP A 50 40.12 4.27 -25.88
C ASP A 50 39.94 5.78 -25.65
N SER A 51 39.45 6.14 -24.46
CA SER A 51 40.32 6.63 -23.37
C SER A 51 39.54 6.85 -22.07
N SER A 52 40.16 6.51 -20.95
CA SER A 52 39.56 6.53 -19.61
C SER A 52 39.87 7.81 -18.82
N THR A 53 38.88 8.32 -18.09
CA THR A 53 39.07 9.04 -16.81
C THR A 53 37.82 8.89 -15.95
N ASP A 54 37.99 8.44 -14.72
CA ASP A 54 36.92 8.35 -13.71
C ASP A 54 36.33 9.72 -13.38
N SER A 55 35.00 9.77 -13.30
CA SER A 55 34.30 10.58 -12.30
C SER A 55 32.92 9.97 -12.04
N SER A 56 32.61 9.68 -10.78
CA SER A 56 31.36 9.05 -10.36
C SER A 56 30.17 10.02 -10.49
N GLY A 57 29.54 10.03 -11.67
CA GLY A 57 28.23 10.62 -11.92
C GLY A 57 27.16 9.54 -11.97
N SER A 58 25.97 9.83 -11.43
CA SER A 58 24.80 8.96 -11.48
C SER A 58 24.40 8.62 -12.92
N ASN A 59 24.42 7.34 -13.28
CA ASN A 59 23.82 6.84 -14.52
C ASN A 59 22.29 6.89 -14.44
N ASN A 60 21.70 8.07 -14.63
CA ASN A 60 20.32 8.18 -15.07
C ASN A 60 20.33 8.00 -16.60
N SER A 61 20.39 6.76 -17.06
CA SER A 61 20.08 6.45 -18.45
C SER A 61 18.57 6.58 -18.63
N TYR A 62 18.16 7.71 -19.19
CA TYR A 62 16.78 7.98 -19.57
C TYR A 62 16.40 7.06 -20.73
N GLU A 63 15.75 5.95 -20.40
CA GLU A 63 15.28 4.99 -21.39
C GLU A 63 14.01 5.50 -22.08
N ALA A 64 13.85 5.10 -23.34
CA ALA A 64 12.63 5.34 -24.08
C ALA A 64 11.49 4.46 -23.52
N TRP A 65 10.26 4.79 -23.88
CA TRP A 65 9.13 3.90 -23.68
C TRP A 65 9.46 2.50 -24.23
N SER A 66 9.42 1.47 -23.37
CA SER A 66 9.94 0.13 -23.65
C SER A 66 8.90 -0.96 -23.39
N ASP A 67 9.13 -2.14 -23.97
CA ASP A 67 8.31 -3.34 -23.73
C ASP A 67 8.43 -3.87 -22.28
N GLU A 68 9.31 -3.28 -21.45
CA GLU A 68 9.46 -3.59 -20.02
C GLU A 68 8.50 -2.79 -19.12
N ILE A 69 7.79 -1.80 -19.69
CA ILE A 69 6.72 -1.07 -19.00
C ILE A 69 5.48 -1.96 -18.99
N VAL A 70 5.13 -2.51 -17.82
CA VAL A 70 3.92 -3.30 -17.61
C VAL A 70 2.70 -2.40 -17.80
N LEU A 71 1.59 -2.96 -18.30
CA LEU A 71 0.37 -2.22 -18.69
C LEU A 71 0.54 -1.16 -19.81
N SER A 72 1.72 -1.03 -20.43
CA SER A 72 1.97 -0.08 -21.54
C SER A 72 1.08 -0.27 -22.77
N ASN A 73 0.52 -1.48 -22.96
CA ASN A 73 -0.46 -1.78 -24.01
C ASN A 73 -1.85 -1.14 -23.75
N ILE A 74 -2.17 -0.80 -22.49
CA ILE A 74 -3.47 -0.25 -22.08
C ILE A 74 -3.56 1.26 -22.34
N ILE A 75 -2.44 1.98 -22.38
CA ILE A 75 -2.36 3.45 -22.54
C ILE A 75 -1.52 3.86 -23.77
N PRO A 76 -1.55 5.13 -24.21
CA PRO A 76 -0.70 5.61 -25.30
C PRO A 76 0.76 5.69 -24.89
N GLU A 77 1.66 5.65 -25.86
CA GLU A 77 3.06 5.99 -25.66
C GLU A 77 3.18 7.46 -25.22
N VAL A 78 3.79 7.71 -24.06
CA VAL A 78 4.12 9.06 -23.60
C VAL A 78 5.33 9.57 -24.37
N LYS A 79 5.16 10.67 -25.11
CA LYS A 79 6.23 11.35 -25.86
C LYS A 79 7.11 12.24 -24.96
N GLY A 80 7.55 11.67 -23.85
CA GLY A 80 8.42 12.29 -22.86
C GLY A 80 9.55 11.35 -22.48
N THR A 81 10.45 11.83 -21.62
CA THR A 81 11.61 11.08 -21.14
C THR A 81 11.29 10.50 -19.76
N VAL A 82 11.45 9.19 -19.55
CA VAL A 82 11.27 8.57 -18.24
C VAL A 82 12.20 9.22 -17.22
N ASP A 83 11.64 9.78 -16.15
CA ASP A 83 12.34 10.47 -15.07
C ASP A 83 12.41 9.58 -13.82
N HIS A 84 11.29 8.93 -13.47
CA HIS A 84 11.25 7.98 -12.36
C HIS A 84 10.12 6.96 -12.52
N THR A 85 10.38 5.71 -12.14
CA THR A 85 9.36 4.66 -11.99
C THR A 85 9.15 4.41 -10.51
N TYR A 86 7.94 4.64 -10.01
CA TYR A 86 7.54 4.35 -8.63
C TYR A 86 7.06 2.90 -8.51
N GLU A 87 6.14 2.50 -9.39
CA GLU A 87 5.61 1.14 -9.49
C GLU A 87 5.53 0.69 -10.96
N ASN A 88 5.73 -0.61 -11.21
CA ASN A 88 5.69 -1.23 -12.54
C ASN A 88 5.29 -2.70 -12.40
N THR A 89 3.99 -2.95 -12.21
CA THR A 89 3.42 -4.27 -11.94
C THR A 89 2.18 -4.52 -12.80
N GLU A 90 1.64 -5.74 -12.75
CA GLU A 90 0.37 -6.06 -13.44
C GLU A 90 -0.85 -5.42 -12.74
N GLU A 91 -0.71 -4.96 -11.48
CA GLU A 91 -1.78 -4.31 -10.70
C GLU A 91 -1.72 -2.78 -10.77
N GLU A 92 -0.50 -2.21 -10.81
CA GLU A 92 -0.25 -0.76 -10.78
C GLU A 92 0.98 -0.40 -11.61
N LEU A 93 0.83 0.62 -12.46
CA LEU A 93 1.90 1.31 -13.17
C LEU A 93 1.93 2.78 -12.73
N TRP A 94 3.00 3.22 -12.09
CA TRP A 94 3.21 4.61 -11.71
C TRP A 94 4.57 5.13 -12.19
N ILE A 95 4.57 5.92 -13.27
CA ILE A 95 5.77 6.49 -13.90
C ILE A 95 5.65 8.00 -14.03
N LYS A 96 6.73 8.69 -13.68
CA LYS A 96 6.93 10.12 -13.94
C LYS A 96 7.83 10.30 -15.17
N PHE A 97 7.36 11.16 -16.07
CA PHE A 97 8.04 11.61 -17.27
C PHE A 97 8.44 13.08 -17.13
N SER A 98 9.54 13.44 -17.80
CA SER A 98 10.03 14.80 -18.00
C SER A 98 9.98 15.16 -19.49
N SER A 99 10.14 16.44 -19.81
CA SER A 99 10.05 16.96 -21.20
C SER A 99 8.67 16.71 -21.84
N VAL A 100 7.60 16.85 -21.05
CA VAL A 100 6.20 16.86 -21.52
C VAL A 100 5.64 18.26 -21.26
N ASP A 101 5.41 19.03 -22.31
CA ASP A 101 4.84 20.37 -22.25
C ASP A 101 3.30 20.39 -22.20
N ASP A 102 2.75 21.59 -21.94
CA ASP A 102 1.31 21.89 -21.87
C ASP A 102 0.49 21.40 -23.08
N ASN A 103 1.08 21.31 -24.28
CA ASN A 103 0.39 20.85 -25.49
C ASN A 103 0.52 19.33 -25.63
N GLN A 104 1.70 18.78 -25.37
CA GLN A 104 1.92 17.33 -25.31
C GLN A 104 0.99 16.66 -24.29
N PHE A 105 0.75 17.30 -23.13
CA PHE A 105 -0.22 16.83 -22.14
C PHE A 105 -1.66 16.79 -22.68
N LYS A 106 -2.11 17.84 -23.37
CA LYS A 106 -3.46 17.91 -23.97
C LYS A 106 -3.65 16.89 -25.10
N ASP A 107 -2.63 16.73 -25.94
CA ASP A 107 -2.60 15.71 -26.99
C ASP A 107 -2.63 14.30 -26.38
N TYR A 108 -1.91 14.08 -25.27
CA TYR A 108 -1.88 12.79 -24.56
C TYR A 108 -3.22 12.46 -23.91
N ILE A 109 -3.89 13.41 -23.24
CA ILE A 109 -5.28 13.24 -22.76
C ILE A 109 -6.20 12.79 -23.91
N THR A 110 -6.08 13.43 -25.08
CA THR A 110 -6.89 13.07 -26.25
C THR A 110 -6.61 11.63 -26.69
N ALA A 111 -5.35 11.21 -26.75
CA ALA A 111 -4.97 9.84 -27.07
C ALA A 111 -5.42 8.80 -26.02
N CYS A 112 -5.52 9.17 -24.75
CA CYS A 112 -6.09 8.33 -23.70
C CYS A 112 -7.61 8.15 -23.88
N LYS A 113 -8.33 9.21 -24.22
CA LYS A 113 -9.77 9.14 -24.55
C LYS A 113 -10.03 8.26 -25.78
N ASP A 114 -9.17 8.32 -26.80
CA ASP A 114 -9.24 7.43 -27.97
C ASP A 114 -8.99 5.94 -27.61
N ARG A 115 -8.32 5.66 -26.49
CA ARG A 115 -8.21 4.33 -25.88
C ARG A 115 -9.37 3.96 -24.93
N GLY A 116 -10.40 4.79 -24.85
CA GLY A 116 -11.62 4.53 -24.10
C GLY A 116 -11.65 5.05 -22.66
N PHE A 117 -10.60 5.73 -22.19
CA PHE A 117 -10.60 6.40 -20.88
C PHE A 117 -11.55 7.60 -20.88
N THR A 118 -12.82 7.32 -20.61
CA THR A 118 -13.97 8.22 -20.81
C THR A 118 -15.10 7.98 -19.79
N VAL A 119 -14.99 6.93 -18.97
CA VAL A 119 -15.97 6.59 -17.94
C VAL A 119 -15.65 7.38 -16.68
N GLU A 120 -16.64 8.10 -16.15
CA GLU A 120 -16.53 8.93 -14.95
C GLU A 120 -15.33 9.92 -14.99
N GLU A 121 -15.14 10.57 -16.15
CA GLU A 121 -14.07 11.55 -16.36
C GLU A 121 -14.16 12.76 -15.40
N GLU A 122 -13.05 13.04 -14.72
CA GLU A 122 -12.77 14.30 -14.03
C GLU A 122 -11.49 14.93 -14.62
N SER A 123 -11.51 16.23 -14.94
CA SER A 123 -10.33 16.92 -15.47
C SER A 123 -10.29 18.40 -15.15
N ASP A 124 -9.08 18.93 -14.97
CA ASP A 124 -8.79 20.36 -14.82
C ASP A 124 -7.58 20.79 -15.67
N SER A 125 -6.92 21.91 -15.32
CA SER A 125 -5.75 22.40 -16.06
C SER A 125 -4.47 21.56 -15.91
N TYR A 126 -4.37 20.74 -14.86
CA TYR A 126 -3.18 19.97 -14.50
C TYR A 126 -3.48 18.49 -14.19
N LYS A 127 -4.73 18.11 -13.92
CA LYS A 127 -5.16 16.73 -13.66
C LYS A 127 -6.12 16.21 -14.75
N PHE A 128 -6.01 14.92 -15.05
CA PHE A 128 -7.03 14.13 -15.75
C PHE A 128 -7.19 12.77 -15.06
N GLU A 129 -8.41 12.38 -14.72
CA GLU A 129 -8.76 11.09 -14.14
C GLU A 129 -9.95 10.49 -14.91
N ALA A 130 -9.86 9.22 -15.31
CA ALA A 130 -10.97 8.50 -15.94
C ALA A 130 -10.76 6.98 -15.85
N PHE A 131 -11.85 6.24 -15.99
CA PHE A 131 -11.83 4.79 -16.22
C PHE A 131 -12.01 4.45 -17.69
N ASN A 132 -11.49 3.30 -18.12
CA ASN A 132 -11.85 2.68 -19.40
C ASN A 132 -12.98 1.64 -19.24
N GLY A 133 -13.46 1.08 -20.36
CA GLY A 133 -14.57 0.11 -20.35
C GLY A 133 -14.26 -1.23 -19.69
N ASP A 134 -12.98 -1.60 -19.58
CA ASP A 134 -12.51 -2.81 -18.91
C ASP A 134 -12.26 -2.58 -17.40
N GLY A 135 -12.34 -1.33 -16.96
CA GLY A 135 -12.28 -0.92 -15.56
C GLY A 135 -10.92 -0.50 -15.03
N TYR A 136 -9.90 -0.36 -15.89
CA TYR A 136 -8.65 0.29 -15.52
C TYR A 136 -8.89 1.75 -15.17
N LYS A 137 -8.23 2.23 -14.12
CA LYS A 137 -8.24 3.64 -13.71
C LYS A 137 -6.97 4.33 -14.19
N LEU A 138 -7.09 5.46 -14.89
CA LEU A 138 -5.96 6.30 -15.27
C LEU A 138 -6.05 7.65 -14.56
N GLU A 139 -5.01 7.99 -13.80
CA GLU A 139 -4.76 9.34 -13.28
C GLU A 139 -3.50 9.93 -13.92
N LEU A 140 -3.62 11.16 -14.41
CA LEU A 140 -2.55 11.95 -14.99
C LEU A 140 -2.41 13.25 -14.20
N THR A 141 -1.19 13.57 -13.76
CA THR A 141 -0.88 14.86 -13.13
C THR A 141 0.29 15.53 -13.84
N HIS A 142 0.06 16.71 -14.40
CA HIS A 142 1.04 17.49 -15.17
C HIS A 142 1.48 18.76 -14.42
N PHE A 143 2.79 19.01 -14.33
CA PHE A 143 3.33 20.22 -13.75
C PHE A 143 4.08 21.05 -14.80
N SER A 144 3.40 22.01 -15.42
CA SER A 144 3.93 22.92 -16.45
C SER A 144 5.20 23.68 -16.01
N GLY A 145 5.36 23.94 -14.70
CA GLY A 145 6.54 24.63 -14.16
C GLY A 145 7.85 23.79 -14.21
N GLY A 146 7.77 22.53 -14.62
CA GLY A 146 8.92 21.63 -14.80
C GLY A 146 8.73 20.62 -15.93
N ASP A 147 7.86 20.91 -16.90
CA ASP A 147 7.55 20.09 -18.08
C ASP A 147 7.48 18.59 -17.75
N SER A 148 6.67 18.23 -16.75
CA SER A 148 6.62 16.85 -16.23
C SER A 148 5.21 16.31 -16.15
N LEU A 149 5.06 15.00 -16.36
CA LEU A 149 3.80 14.26 -16.34
C LEU A 149 3.97 13.03 -15.45
N SER A 150 3.17 12.92 -14.38
CA SER A 150 2.94 11.65 -13.69
C SER A 150 1.82 10.90 -14.39
N VAL A 151 2.04 9.62 -14.66
CA VAL A 151 1.06 8.66 -15.15
C VAL A 151 0.91 7.58 -14.10
N GLU A 152 -0.31 7.41 -13.60
CA GLU A 152 -0.70 6.39 -12.62
C GLU A 152 -1.86 5.61 -13.23
N LEU A 153 -1.68 4.30 -13.41
CA LEU A 153 -2.62 3.40 -14.08
C LEU A 153 -2.82 2.17 -13.20
N GLU A 154 -4.01 2.05 -12.63
CA GLU A 154 -4.43 0.91 -11.80
C GLU A 154 -5.21 -0.10 -12.65
N ALA A 155 -4.93 -1.38 -12.45
CA ALA A 155 -5.73 -2.48 -12.98
C ALA A 155 -7.12 -2.54 -12.30
N PRO A 156 -8.16 -3.06 -12.98
CA PRO A 156 -9.46 -3.27 -12.35
C PRO A 156 -9.33 -4.19 -11.12
N MET A 157 -9.99 -3.80 -10.02
CA MET A 157 -9.96 -4.60 -8.79
C MET A 157 -10.59 -5.99 -9.01
N GLU A 158 -9.79 -7.04 -8.81
CA GLU A 158 -10.23 -8.43 -8.81
C GLU A 158 -11.34 -8.68 -7.78
N MET A 159 -12.45 -9.27 -8.24
CA MET A 159 -13.70 -9.47 -7.48
C MET A 159 -14.42 -10.76 -7.91
N ASP A 160 -15.18 -11.34 -6.99
CA ASP A 160 -15.92 -12.59 -7.16
C ASP A 160 -17.36 -12.47 -6.61
N GLU A 161 -18.19 -13.50 -6.79
CA GLU A 161 -19.46 -13.60 -6.04
C GLU A 161 -19.18 -13.90 -4.55
N ILE A 162 -19.64 -13.01 -3.66
CA ILE A 162 -19.42 -13.10 -2.21
C ILE A 162 -20.71 -13.31 -1.42
N ILE A 163 -20.58 -13.93 -0.25
CA ILE A 163 -21.65 -13.96 0.75
C ILE A 163 -21.49 -12.72 1.63
N PHE A 164 -22.51 -11.85 1.67
CA PHE A 164 -22.48 -10.65 2.51
C PHE A 164 -22.34 -11.01 4.00
N PRO A 165 -21.50 -10.26 4.78
CA PRO A 165 -21.16 -10.59 6.16
C PRO A 165 -22.34 -10.98 7.06
N ILE A 166 -22.11 -12.04 7.86
CA ILE A 166 -23.13 -12.65 8.71
C ILE A 166 -22.89 -12.43 10.20
N GLY A 167 -21.77 -11.81 10.59
CA GLY A 167 -21.45 -11.42 11.96
C GLY A 167 -22.43 -10.42 12.58
N GLN A 168 -22.20 -10.02 13.84
CA GLN A 168 -22.90 -8.90 14.49
C GLN A 168 -22.86 -7.64 13.62
N ALA A 169 -21.69 -7.25 13.11
CA ALA A 169 -21.49 -6.06 12.29
C ALA A 169 -22.34 -6.07 11.01
N GLY A 170 -22.34 -7.19 10.28
CA GLY A 170 -23.11 -7.36 9.03
C GLY A 170 -24.63 -7.27 9.20
N LYS A 171 -25.15 -7.46 10.42
CA LYS A 171 -26.59 -7.35 10.72
C LYS A 171 -27.07 -5.91 10.97
N LEU A 172 -26.14 -4.98 11.22
CA LEU A 172 -26.47 -3.57 11.53
C LEU A 172 -26.86 -2.80 10.27
N VAL A 173 -26.17 -3.06 9.17
CA VAL A 173 -26.39 -2.43 7.86
C VAL A 173 -27.43 -3.19 7.01
N PRO A 174 -28.04 -2.58 5.98
CA PRO A 174 -28.82 -3.33 4.99
C PRO A 174 -27.89 -4.20 4.13
N LYS A 175 -28.45 -5.17 3.39
CA LYS A 175 -27.66 -5.89 2.38
C LYS A 175 -27.63 -5.07 1.08
N PRO A 176 -26.46 -4.90 0.43
CA PRO A 176 -26.38 -4.33 -0.92
C PRO A 176 -27.22 -5.12 -1.94
N LYS A 177 -27.52 -4.50 -3.08
CA LYS A 177 -28.18 -5.18 -4.20
C LYS A 177 -27.26 -6.13 -4.94
N SER A 178 -25.98 -5.76 -5.08
CA SER A 178 -24.95 -6.60 -5.68
C SER A 178 -24.57 -7.73 -4.73
N THR A 179 -24.14 -8.86 -5.29
CA THR A 179 -23.46 -9.96 -4.60
C THR A 179 -22.01 -10.13 -5.09
N PHE A 180 -21.56 -9.28 -6.02
CA PHE A 180 -20.23 -9.33 -6.61
C PHE A 180 -19.31 -8.32 -5.90
N GLY A 181 -18.13 -8.75 -5.45
CA GLY A 181 -17.26 -7.94 -4.60
C GLY A 181 -15.96 -8.61 -4.16
N LYS A 182 -15.24 -7.92 -3.26
CA LYS A 182 -14.00 -8.37 -2.63
C LYS A 182 -14.10 -8.14 -1.13
N ILE A 183 -13.89 -9.18 -0.32
CA ILE A 183 -13.81 -9.06 1.15
C ILE A 183 -12.35 -8.82 1.52
N ASN A 184 -12.05 -7.68 2.13
CA ASN A 184 -10.71 -7.41 2.69
C ASN A 184 -10.55 -8.09 4.05
N PHE A 185 -11.59 -8.04 4.89
CA PHE A 185 -11.71 -8.84 6.12
C PHE A 185 -13.16 -8.95 6.60
N GLU A 186 -13.49 -10.06 7.26
CA GLU A 186 -14.72 -10.22 8.05
C GLU A 186 -14.38 -10.83 9.41
N TYR A 187 -14.89 -10.21 10.46
CA TYR A 187 -14.97 -10.73 11.83
C TYR A 187 -16.40 -10.52 12.34
N ASP A 188 -16.76 -11.12 13.48
CA ASP A 188 -18.11 -10.95 14.02
C ASP A 188 -18.46 -9.47 14.30
N ASN A 189 -17.49 -8.70 14.81
CA ASN A 189 -17.69 -7.31 15.23
C ASN A 189 -17.07 -6.24 14.30
N ASN A 190 -16.55 -6.60 13.13
CA ASN A 190 -16.14 -5.65 12.09
C ASN A 190 -15.98 -6.33 10.73
N PHE A 191 -16.14 -5.58 9.66
CA PHE A 191 -15.80 -6.05 8.32
C PHE A 191 -15.39 -4.88 7.41
N CYS A 192 -14.73 -5.21 6.31
CA CYS A 192 -14.30 -4.30 5.27
C CYS A 192 -14.37 -5.02 3.92
N LEU A 193 -15.11 -4.46 2.97
CA LEU A 193 -15.31 -5.05 1.65
C LEU A 193 -15.59 -3.99 0.58
N TYR A 194 -15.46 -4.40 -0.68
CA TYR A 194 -15.89 -3.66 -1.86
C TYR A 194 -17.00 -4.43 -2.57
N MET A 195 -18.02 -3.72 -3.07
CA MET A 195 -19.13 -4.24 -3.87
C MET A 195 -19.05 -3.68 -5.29
N GLY A 196 -18.59 -4.48 -6.25
CA GLY A 196 -18.67 -4.16 -7.66
C GLY A 196 -20.11 -4.24 -8.18
N LYS A 197 -20.34 -3.82 -9.43
CA LYS A 197 -21.69 -3.75 -10.05
C LYS A 197 -22.69 -2.93 -9.20
N THR A 198 -22.20 -1.90 -8.52
CA THR A 198 -22.99 -0.96 -7.71
C THR A 198 -22.93 0.44 -8.34
N PRO A 199 -23.79 0.78 -9.32
CA PRO A 199 -23.81 2.11 -9.92
C PRO A 199 -24.06 3.21 -8.88
N LYS A 200 -23.67 4.45 -9.19
CA LYS A 200 -23.81 5.60 -8.29
C LYS A 200 -25.21 5.76 -7.65
N ALA A 201 -26.26 5.45 -8.40
CA ALA A 201 -27.64 5.48 -7.90
C ALA A 201 -27.91 4.43 -6.80
N ASP A 202 -27.29 3.25 -6.90
CA ASP A 202 -27.40 2.18 -5.91
C ASP A 202 -26.54 2.45 -4.67
N TYR A 203 -25.36 3.07 -4.83
CA TYR A 203 -24.60 3.65 -3.71
C TYR A 203 -25.44 4.67 -2.94
N ASN A 204 -26.05 5.64 -3.63
CA ASN A 204 -26.89 6.67 -3.01
C ASN A 204 -28.12 6.09 -2.29
N ALA A 205 -28.72 5.02 -2.85
CA ALA A 205 -29.81 4.29 -2.21
C ALA A 205 -29.34 3.51 -0.97
N TYR A 206 -28.14 2.92 -1.03
CA TYR A 206 -27.55 2.19 0.10
C TYR A 206 -27.19 3.12 1.26
N VAL A 207 -26.56 4.28 0.99
CA VAL A 207 -26.33 5.35 1.98
C VAL A 207 -27.64 5.75 2.67
N SER A 208 -28.71 5.94 1.90
CA SER A 208 -30.04 6.28 2.44
C SER A 208 -30.60 5.16 3.34
N ALA A 209 -30.47 3.90 2.93
CA ALA A 209 -30.91 2.76 3.73
C ALA A 209 -30.06 2.54 5.01
N CYS A 210 -28.79 2.98 5.02
CA CYS A 210 -27.95 3.00 6.23
C CYS A 210 -28.37 4.13 7.20
N ILE A 211 -28.76 5.29 6.68
CA ILE A 211 -29.36 6.38 7.47
C ILE A 211 -30.67 5.89 8.12
N ASP A 212 -31.54 5.20 7.37
CA ASP A 212 -32.77 4.59 7.88
C ASP A 212 -32.51 3.48 8.93
N LYS A 213 -31.31 2.88 8.93
CA LYS A 213 -30.84 1.93 9.94
C LYS A 213 -30.32 2.60 11.23
N GLY A 214 -30.30 3.93 11.29
CA GLY A 214 -29.92 4.70 12.47
C GLY A 214 -28.46 5.16 12.49
N PHE A 215 -27.71 5.04 11.40
CA PHE A 215 -26.39 5.66 11.25
C PHE A 215 -26.57 7.15 10.92
N THR A 216 -26.81 7.96 11.96
CA THR A 216 -27.15 9.40 11.85
C THR A 216 -26.40 10.29 12.84
N VAL A 217 -25.54 9.72 13.69
CA VAL A 217 -24.76 10.44 14.71
C VAL A 217 -23.40 10.82 14.13
N ASP A 218 -22.96 12.06 14.37
CA ASP A 218 -21.65 12.61 13.95
C ASP A 218 -21.27 12.19 12.52
N TYR A 219 -22.16 12.51 11.56
CA TYR A 219 -22.01 12.09 10.17
C TYR A 219 -21.30 13.16 9.32
N SER A 220 -20.58 12.70 8.31
CA SER A 220 -20.17 13.52 7.17
C SER A 220 -20.68 12.90 5.88
N LYS A 221 -20.99 13.75 4.89
CA LYS A 221 -21.46 13.31 3.58
C LYS A 221 -20.96 14.23 2.47
N SER A 222 -20.36 13.63 1.45
CA SER A 222 -20.13 14.22 0.12
C SER A 222 -20.91 13.44 -0.93
N ASP A 223 -20.67 13.71 -2.21
CA ASP A 223 -21.24 12.91 -3.30
C ASP A 223 -20.60 11.51 -3.40
N THR A 224 -19.35 11.33 -2.96
CA THR A 224 -18.57 10.08 -3.04
C THR A 224 -18.34 9.39 -1.71
N HIS A 225 -18.62 10.04 -0.58
CA HIS A 225 -18.29 9.52 0.74
C HIS A 225 -19.40 9.78 1.76
N PHE A 226 -19.61 8.83 2.66
CA PHE A 226 -20.49 8.95 3.81
C PHE A 226 -19.89 8.15 4.97
N TYR A 227 -19.64 8.82 6.10
CA TYR A 227 -19.42 8.14 7.37
C TYR A 227 -20.44 8.62 8.39
N ALA A 228 -20.79 7.75 9.33
CA ALA A 228 -21.66 8.07 10.46
C ALA A 228 -21.51 7.03 11.58
N TYR A 229 -21.92 7.41 12.78
CA TYR A 229 -22.13 6.50 13.89
C TYR A 229 -23.62 6.20 14.09
N ASN A 230 -23.94 5.06 14.71
CA ASN A 230 -25.27 4.80 15.24
C ASN A 230 -25.37 5.14 16.75
N SER A 231 -26.56 5.02 17.34
CA SER A 231 -26.81 5.27 18.77
C SER A 231 -25.95 4.42 19.72
N ASP A 232 -25.52 3.26 19.25
CA ASP A 232 -24.77 2.27 20.02
C ASP A 232 -23.25 2.47 19.84
N GLY A 233 -22.84 3.51 19.12
CA GLY A 233 -21.45 3.92 18.89
C GLY A 233 -20.74 3.22 17.74
N TRP A 234 -21.41 2.33 16.98
CA TRP A 234 -20.80 1.65 15.84
C TRP A 234 -20.51 2.64 14.73
N HIS A 235 -19.34 2.51 14.10
CA HIS A 235 -18.90 3.36 13.00
C HIS A 235 -19.19 2.67 11.66
N LEU A 236 -19.78 3.41 10.72
CA LEU A 236 -19.99 3.01 9.34
C LEU A 236 -19.25 4.01 8.44
N ASP A 237 -18.52 3.46 7.46
CA ASP A 237 -17.76 4.18 6.45
C ASP A 237 -18.11 3.61 5.07
N LEU A 238 -18.55 4.48 4.15
CA LEU A 238 -19.04 4.18 2.81
C LEU A 238 -18.41 5.12 1.78
N SER A 239 -17.68 4.57 0.81
CA SER A 239 -17.16 5.32 -0.34
C SER A 239 -17.69 4.76 -1.66
N TYR A 240 -17.78 5.62 -2.67
CA TYR A 240 -17.94 5.26 -4.06
C TYR A 240 -16.60 5.48 -4.74
N GLU A 241 -15.91 4.39 -5.07
CA GLU A 241 -14.53 4.40 -5.58
C GLU A 241 -14.43 4.68 -7.09
N GLY A 242 -15.57 4.97 -7.73
CA GLY A 242 -15.70 5.03 -9.17
C GLY A 242 -16.04 3.68 -9.80
N ASN A 243 -16.27 3.67 -11.11
CA ASN A 243 -16.51 2.48 -11.94
C ASN A 243 -17.52 1.47 -11.35
N ASN A 244 -18.62 1.96 -10.76
CA ASN A 244 -19.65 1.13 -10.11
C ASN A 244 -19.12 0.29 -8.91
N VAL A 245 -18.11 0.76 -8.18
CA VAL A 245 -17.58 0.13 -6.96
C VAL A 245 -18.01 0.93 -5.72
N MET A 246 -18.57 0.22 -4.74
CA MET A 246 -18.89 0.76 -3.42
C MET A 246 -18.06 0.07 -2.33
N PHE A 247 -17.28 0.85 -1.59
CA PHE A 247 -16.63 0.42 -0.35
C PHE A 247 -17.62 0.39 0.82
N ILE A 248 -17.51 -0.60 1.69
CA ILE A 248 -18.25 -0.70 2.94
C ILE A 248 -17.31 -1.16 4.06
N ARG A 249 -17.23 -0.38 5.12
CA ARG A 249 -16.59 -0.75 6.37
C ARG A 249 -17.49 -0.48 7.56
N VAL A 250 -17.52 -1.44 8.49
CA VAL A 250 -18.17 -1.29 9.80
C VAL A 250 -17.17 -1.65 10.88
N ASP A 251 -16.92 -0.72 11.81
CA ASP A 251 -16.07 -0.93 12.99
C ASP A 251 -16.93 -0.97 14.27
N PRO A 252 -16.49 -1.69 15.32
CA PRO A 252 -17.20 -1.72 16.59
C PRO A 252 -17.16 -0.32 17.24
N PRO A 253 -18.01 -0.08 18.25
CA PRO A 253 -17.90 1.11 19.07
C PRO A 253 -16.49 1.24 19.62
N ARG A 254 -15.90 2.42 19.46
CA ARG A 254 -14.66 2.74 20.18
C ARG A 254 -14.99 2.59 21.66
N LYS A 255 -14.22 1.77 22.38
CA LYS A 255 -14.21 1.83 23.83
C LYS A 255 -13.79 3.26 24.18
N SER A 256 -14.65 3.99 24.87
CA SER A 256 -14.30 5.28 25.42
C SER A 256 -13.21 5.07 26.47
N ASP A 257 -12.00 5.54 26.15
CA ASP A 257 -10.98 5.85 27.16
C ASP A 257 -11.28 7.21 27.83
N ASP A 258 -12.36 7.89 27.41
CA ASP A 258 -12.87 9.14 27.97
C ASP A 258 -13.75 8.90 29.21
N ASP A 259 -13.10 8.86 30.37
CA ASP A 259 -13.59 9.53 31.59
C ASP A 259 -12.59 10.64 32.00
N ASP A 260 -11.78 11.15 31.04
CA ASP A 260 -10.63 12.03 31.31
C ASP A 260 -10.47 13.21 30.34
N GLN A 261 -11.52 14.05 30.24
CA GLN A 261 -11.36 15.49 30.01
C GLN A 261 -12.51 16.30 30.64
N SER A 262 -12.39 16.69 31.92
CA SER A 262 -12.67 18.08 32.33
C SER A 262 -12.17 18.42 33.75
N SER A 263 -11.25 19.38 33.82
CA SER A 263 -11.12 20.43 34.85
C SER A 263 -11.29 20.10 36.36
N ASP A 264 -10.14 20.01 37.04
CA ASP A 264 -9.81 20.62 38.36
C ASP A 264 -10.63 20.31 39.64
N ALA A 265 -9.89 20.35 40.76
CA ALA A 265 -10.34 20.41 42.16
C ALA A 265 -10.94 19.16 42.85
N SER A 266 -10.04 18.32 43.39
CA SER A 266 -10.09 17.73 44.75
C SER A 266 -11.29 16.88 45.21
N LYS A 267 -11.11 15.54 45.28
CA LYS A 267 -11.09 14.74 46.55
C LYS A 267 -10.72 13.24 46.28
N PRO A 268 -10.55 12.33 47.27
CA PRO A 268 -9.39 11.46 47.28
C PRO A 268 -9.67 9.94 47.18
N GLU A 269 -8.58 9.23 46.85
CA GLU A 269 -8.19 7.89 47.32
C GLU A 269 -9.09 6.65 47.12
N THR A 270 -8.59 5.77 46.23
CA THR A 270 -8.39 4.30 46.43
C THR A 270 -9.61 3.37 46.38
N THR A 271 -9.60 2.13 45.87
CA THR A 271 -8.60 1.24 45.18
C THR A 271 -9.39 0.10 44.49
N ASN A 272 -8.91 -0.73 43.55
CA ASN A 272 -7.60 -1.00 42.95
C ASN A 272 -7.71 -1.03 41.39
N ALA A 273 -6.59 -1.28 40.68
CA ALA A 273 -6.53 -1.39 39.21
C ALA A 273 -5.91 -2.75 38.75
N PRO A 274 -6.09 -3.13 37.46
CA PRO A 274 -5.10 -3.86 36.69
C PRO A 274 -4.04 -2.89 36.15
N GLU A 275 -2.77 -3.28 36.13
CA GLU A 275 -1.64 -2.35 35.94
C GLU A 275 -1.51 -1.81 34.51
N THR A 276 -1.46 -0.49 34.37
CA THR A 276 -0.79 0.18 33.24
C THR A 276 0.72 0.03 33.40
N SER A 277 1.35 -0.73 32.51
CA SER A 277 2.80 -0.91 32.51
C SER A 277 3.52 0.38 32.10
N LYS A 278 4.30 0.92 33.05
CA LYS A 278 5.22 2.05 32.89
C LYS A 278 6.07 1.88 31.61
N PRO A 279 6.29 2.94 30.80
CA PRO A 279 7.23 2.88 29.68
C PRO A 279 8.59 2.37 30.15
N ALA A 280 9.23 1.49 29.36
CA ALA A 280 10.55 0.97 29.71
C ALA A 280 11.53 2.11 29.96
N GLU A 281 12.34 2.00 31.02
CA GLU A 281 13.33 3.03 31.33
C GLU A 281 14.41 3.07 30.25
N ALA A 282 14.80 4.27 29.85
CA ALA A 282 15.89 4.45 28.89
C ALA A 282 17.20 3.95 29.51
N ASN A 283 17.94 3.14 28.77
CA ASN A 283 19.24 2.64 29.18
C ASN A 283 20.31 3.75 29.15
N ALA A 284 21.56 3.41 29.46
CA ALA A 284 22.67 4.37 29.47
C ALA A 284 22.96 5.05 28.11
N SER A 285 22.47 4.51 26.99
CA SER A 285 22.54 5.14 25.65
C SER A 285 21.27 5.91 25.26
N GLY A 286 20.32 6.09 26.18
CA GLY A 286 19.06 6.81 25.94
C GLY A 286 18.00 6.01 25.19
N LEU A 287 18.26 4.73 24.88
CA LEU A 287 17.31 3.87 24.17
C LEU A 287 16.43 3.13 25.17
N ARG A 288 15.11 3.13 24.98
CA ARG A 288 14.23 2.25 25.74
C ARG A 288 14.35 0.83 25.21
N SER A 289 14.31 -0.16 26.10
CA SER A 289 14.59 -1.55 25.75
C SER A 289 13.56 -2.13 24.78
N ASP A 290 12.30 -1.73 24.92
CA ASP A 290 11.17 -2.15 24.07
C ASP A 290 11.30 -1.61 22.64
N PHE A 291 11.72 -0.35 22.48
CA PHE A 291 12.08 0.22 21.18
C PHE A 291 13.28 -0.49 20.56
N LYS A 292 14.35 -0.72 21.34
CA LYS A 292 15.57 -1.34 20.82
C LYS A 292 15.30 -2.78 20.37
N GLU A 293 14.56 -3.57 21.16
CA GLU A 293 14.12 -4.93 20.79
C GLU A 293 13.37 -4.93 19.46
N ALA A 294 12.42 -4.01 19.26
CA ALA A 294 11.66 -3.90 18.01
C ALA A 294 12.55 -3.54 16.79
N MET A 295 13.53 -2.65 16.96
CA MET A 295 14.45 -2.28 15.88
C MET A 295 15.50 -3.36 15.58
N ASP A 296 16.03 -4.04 16.60
CA ASP A 296 16.98 -5.14 16.46
C ASP A 296 16.32 -6.34 15.74
N ASN A 297 15.08 -6.67 16.12
CA ASN A 297 14.31 -7.73 15.46
C ASN A 297 13.98 -7.38 14.02
N TYR A 298 13.65 -6.11 13.72
CA TYR A 298 13.43 -5.64 12.35
C TYR A 298 14.71 -5.78 11.51
N GLU A 299 15.86 -5.35 12.04
CA GLU A 299 17.13 -5.51 11.35
C GLU A 299 17.48 -6.99 11.13
N SER A 300 17.29 -7.87 12.12
CA SER A 300 17.50 -9.31 11.92
C SER A 300 16.55 -9.90 10.90
N PHE A 301 15.27 -9.52 10.90
CA PHE A 301 14.29 -10.03 9.92
C PHE A 301 14.68 -9.64 8.50
N MET A 302 15.08 -8.39 8.27
CA MET A 302 15.55 -7.91 6.96
C MET A 302 16.90 -8.51 6.57
N ASN A 303 17.77 -8.79 7.55
CA ASN A 303 19.02 -9.51 7.30
C ASN A 303 18.78 -10.93 6.79
N ASP A 304 17.88 -11.68 7.44
CA ASP A 304 17.48 -13.03 7.02
C ASP A 304 16.77 -13.02 5.67
N TYR A 305 15.93 -12.01 5.38
CA TYR A 305 15.31 -11.83 4.06
C TYR A 305 16.37 -11.72 2.95
N VAL A 306 17.39 -10.87 3.13
CA VAL A 306 18.48 -10.74 2.16
C VAL A 306 19.23 -12.07 1.97
N ASP A 307 19.55 -12.76 3.06
CA ASP A 307 20.32 -13.99 3.00
C ASP A 307 19.52 -15.13 2.34
N PHE A 308 18.20 -15.19 2.62
CA PHE A 308 17.24 -16.04 1.91
C PHE A 308 17.20 -15.71 0.41
N MET A 309 17.05 -14.43 0.04
CA MET A 309 16.95 -14.02 -1.37
C MET A 309 18.25 -14.30 -2.14
N LYS A 310 19.41 -14.14 -1.53
CA LYS A 310 20.71 -14.54 -2.12
C LYS A 310 20.76 -16.05 -2.38
N LYS A 311 20.30 -16.87 -1.43
CA LYS A 311 20.23 -18.33 -1.59
C LYS A 311 19.21 -18.77 -2.64
N TYR A 312 18.03 -18.16 -2.64
CA TYR A 312 16.96 -18.39 -3.60
C TYR A 312 17.40 -18.06 -5.04
N LYS A 313 18.04 -16.89 -5.26
CA LYS A 313 18.64 -16.51 -6.55
C LYS A 313 19.70 -17.51 -7.01
N ALA A 314 20.53 -18.03 -6.10
CA ALA A 314 21.61 -18.96 -6.43
C ALA A 314 21.10 -20.37 -6.79
N ASN A 315 20.07 -20.87 -6.12
CA ASN A 315 19.39 -22.11 -6.49
C ASN A 315 17.94 -22.13 -5.97
N PRO A 316 16.93 -21.76 -6.80
CA PRO A 316 15.53 -21.71 -6.36
C PRO A 316 14.91 -23.10 -6.11
N THR A 317 15.63 -24.19 -6.42
CA THR A 317 15.19 -25.58 -6.18
C THR A 317 15.88 -26.24 -4.98
N ASP A 318 16.68 -25.50 -4.22
CA ASP A 318 17.30 -26.01 -2.98
C ASP A 318 16.21 -26.31 -1.93
N LEU A 319 15.99 -27.59 -1.63
CA LEU A 319 14.99 -28.04 -0.66
C LEU A 319 15.21 -27.48 0.75
N SER A 320 16.41 -27.00 1.09
CA SER A 320 16.65 -26.34 2.37
C SER A 320 16.02 -24.96 2.49
N LEU A 321 15.64 -24.31 1.37
CA LEU A 321 14.85 -23.08 1.35
C LEU A 321 13.51 -23.23 2.09
N ILE A 322 12.92 -24.43 2.12
CA ILE A 322 11.67 -24.69 2.85
C ILE A 322 11.88 -24.50 4.38
N THR A 323 13.02 -24.96 4.89
CA THR A 323 13.40 -24.80 6.30
C THR A 323 13.76 -23.35 6.62
N ASP A 324 14.47 -22.68 5.71
CA ASP A 324 14.83 -21.27 5.88
C ASP A 324 13.56 -20.39 5.86
N TYR A 325 12.59 -20.70 4.99
CA TYR A 325 11.31 -20.00 4.93
C TYR A 325 10.48 -20.20 6.21
N ALA A 326 10.40 -21.43 6.75
CA ALA A 326 9.75 -21.67 8.03
C ALA A 326 10.43 -20.93 9.21
N THR A 327 11.75 -20.77 9.14
CA THR A 327 12.53 -19.96 10.11
C THR A 327 12.21 -18.47 9.96
N TYR A 328 12.11 -17.98 8.73
CA TYR A 328 11.73 -16.59 8.41
C TYR A 328 10.32 -16.23 8.90
N ILE A 329 9.33 -17.11 8.70
CA ILE A 329 7.99 -16.96 9.28
C ILE A 329 8.01 -16.93 10.82
N SER A 330 8.90 -17.71 11.45
CA SER A 330 9.06 -17.67 12.91
C SER A 330 9.59 -16.31 13.38
N LYS A 331 10.59 -15.75 12.68
CA LYS A 331 11.11 -14.40 12.95
C LYS A 331 10.09 -13.29 12.68
N TYR A 332 9.18 -13.45 11.72
CA TYR A 332 8.08 -12.51 11.53
C TYR A 332 7.19 -12.41 12.78
N ASN A 333 6.88 -13.54 13.44
CA ASN A 333 6.09 -13.53 14.66
C ASN A 333 6.84 -12.86 15.83
N GLU A 334 8.15 -13.09 15.96
CA GLU A 334 9.01 -12.41 16.94
C GLU A 334 9.05 -10.89 16.69
N LEU A 335 9.17 -10.49 15.42
CA LEU A 335 9.10 -9.11 14.97
C LEU A 335 7.77 -8.45 15.36
N SER A 336 6.64 -9.06 14.99
CA SER A 336 5.29 -8.57 15.32
C SER A 336 5.12 -8.40 16.83
N GLN A 337 5.48 -9.41 17.63
CA GLN A 337 5.40 -9.33 19.09
C GLN A 337 6.27 -8.20 19.67
N SER A 338 7.47 -7.97 19.14
CA SER A 338 8.31 -6.85 19.62
C SER A 338 7.72 -5.47 19.29
N PHE A 339 7.04 -5.31 18.14
CA PHE A 339 6.31 -4.10 17.80
C PHE A 339 5.03 -3.87 18.63
N GLU A 340 4.38 -4.95 19.08
CA GLU A 340 3.27 -4.90 20.05
C GLU A 340 3.75 -4.52 21.45
N LYS A 341 4.87 -5.10 21.91
CA LYS A 341 5.48 -4.80 23.23
C LYS A 341 6.01 -3.38 23.33
N TRP A 342 6.52 -2.80 22.24
CA TRP A 342 6.92 -1.39 22.22
C TRP A 342 5.71 -0.54 22.65
N ASN A 343 5.78 0.20 23.76
CA ASN A 343 4.61 0.89 24.31
C ASN A 343 4.73 2.43 24.29
N SER A 344 5.77 2.96 23.62
CA SER A 344 6.01 4.41 23.55
C SER A 344 5.28 5.06 22.36
N SER A 345 4.58 6.17 22.61
CA SER A 345 3.83 6.95 21.61
C SER A 345 4.70 7.81 20.69
N ASP A 346 5.87 8.25 21.17
CA ASP A 346 6.86 9.07 20.48
C ASP A 346 8.27 8.51 20.71
N MET A 347 9.16 8.65 19.71
CA MET A 347 10.60 8.37 19.85
C MET A 347 11.33 9.58 20.47
N ASN A 348 12.29 9.31 21.36
CA ASN A 348 13.26 10.33 21.80
C ASN A 348 14.37 10.52 20.74
N ASP A 349 15.29 11.46 20.95
CA ASP A 349 16.28 11.82 19.92
C ASP A 349 17.37 10.76 19.70
N ALA A 350 17.76 10.00 20.74
CA ALA A 350 18.66 8.85 20.60
C ALA A 350 17.98 7.71 19.81
N GLU A 351 16.69 7.50 20.05
CA GLU A 351 15.89 6.49 19.33
C GLU A 351 15.67 6.86 17.85
N LYS A 352 15.44 8.14 17.54
CA LYS A 352 15.41 8.62 16.14
C LYS A 352 16.73 8.40 15.43
N ALA A 353 17.86 8.67 16.10
CA ALA A 353 19.18 8.39 15.53
C ALA A 353 19.34 6.89 15.27
N TYR A 354 19.01 6.04 16.24
CA TYR A 354 19.09 4.58 16.10
C TYR A 354 18.18 4.04 14.98
N TYR A 355 16.96 4.55 14.85
CA TYR A 355 16.05 4.25 13.75
C TYR A 355 16.70 4.58 12.38
N ILE A 356 17.35 5.75 12.25
CA ILE A 356 18.02 6.15 11.00
C ILE A 356 19.21 5.23 10.70
N GLU A 357 19.99 4.85 11.71
CA GLU A 357 21.10 3.90 11.55
C GLU A 357 20.61 2.52 11.10
N VAL A 358 19.57 1.98 11.73
CA VAL A 358 18.95 0.70 11.38
C VAL A 358 18.44 0.72 9.94
N GLN A 359 17.70 1.76 9.55
CA GLN A 359 17.25 1.93 8.17
C GLN A 359 18.41 2.03 7.17
N THR A 360 19.52 2.69 7.55
CA THR A 360 20.71 2.78 6.70
C THR A 360 21.38 1.41 6.52
N ARG A 361 21.51 0.62 7.60
CA ARG A 361 22.07 -0.74 7.54
C ARG A 361 21.21 -1.68 6.70
N VAL A 362 19.89 -1.66 6.90
CA VAL A 362 18.93 -2.46 6.11
C VAL A 362 18.97 -2.07 4.63
N ASN A 363 18.94 -0.78 4.29
CA ASN A 363 19.00 -0.33 2.91
C ASN A 363 20.32 -0.72 2.23
N ASN A 364 21.46 -0.60 2.93
CA ASN A 364 22.75 -1.06 2.40
C ASN A 364 22.74 -2.58 2.12
N LYS A 365 22.21 -3.39 3.03
CA LYS A 365 22.14 -4.85 2.83
C LYS A 365 21.16 -5.27 1.73
N LEU A 366 20.06 -4.51 1.53
CA LEU A 366 19.16 -4.69 0.40
C LEU A 366 19.84 -4.37 -0.94
N LEU A 367 20.64 -3.30 -1.01
CA LEU A 367 21.44 -2.95 -2.19
C LEU A 367 22.46 -4.05 -2.53
N GLU A 368 23.12 -4.62 -1.52
CA GLU A 368 24.00 -5.81 -1.68
C GLU A 368 23.25 -7.09 -2.13
N ALA A 369 21.92 -7.10 -2.15
CA ALA A 369 21.10 -8.21 -2.64
C ALA A 369 20.51 -7.95 -4.03
N ALA A 370 20.54 -6.70 -4.49
CA ALA A 370 20.14 -6.27 -5.83
C ALA A 370 21.29 -6.38 -6.85
N GLN A 371 22.54 -6.29 -6.38
CA GLN A 371 23.76 -6.68 -7.08
C GLN A 371 23.89 -8.22 -7.19
#